data_AF-A0A4R6EWX5-F1
#
_entry.id   AF-A0A4R6EWX5-F1
#
_cell.length_a   1.000
_cell.length_b   1.000
_cell.length_c   1.000
_cell.angle_alpha   90.00
_cell.angle_beta   90.00
_cell.angle_gamma   90.00
#
_symmetry.space_group_name_H-M   'P 1'
#
loop_
_entity.id
_entity.type
_entity.pdbx_description
1 polymer ?
#
loop_
_entity_poly.entity_id
_entity_poly.type
_entity_poly.pdbx_seq_one_letter_code
_entity_poly.pdbx_strand_id
1 'polypeptide(L)'
;MDRKEWVDGLRWLSSEQIVDLHFKLQEKIKEHYKLRESGNHLERAIQFCEQQIALAELALSALRTKHDRQAKEYENLTGKKYPMEFYEPSHHGYRQLIVIMKKRKNVGRVVELEEKRDAEGWR
;
A
#
# COMPACT_ATOMS: atom_id res chain seq x y z
N MET A 1 17.74 0.48 10.88
CA MET A 1 16.98 -0.56 10.18
C MET A 1 16.63 -0.01 8.81
N ASP A 2 17.18 -0.63 7.78
CA ASP A 2 16.86 -0.31 6.40
C ASP A 2 15.42 -0.76 6.08
N ARG A 3 14.78 -0.14 5.09
CA ARG A 3 13.40 -0.50 4.69
C ARG A 3 13.32 -1.93 4.19
N LYS A 4 14.37 -2.42 3.54
CA LYS A 4 14.45 -3.81 3.09
C LYS A 4 14.50 -4.78 4.27
N GLU A 5 15.35 -4.52 5.25
CA GLU A 5 15.42 -5.32 6.49
C GLU A 5 14.07 -5.35 7.22
N TRP A 6 13.36 -4.22 7.24
CA TRP A 6 12.03 -4.14 7.83
C TRP A 6 11.02 -5.01 7.07
N VAL A 7 10.97 -4.94 5.73
CA VAL A 7 10.06 -5.76 4.92
C VAL A 7 10.40 -7.24 5.02
N ASP A 8 11.68 -7.60 5.00
CA ASP A 8 12.12 -8.99 5.16
C ASP A 8 11.70 -9.55 6.53
N GLY A 9 11.74 -8.72 7.58
CA GLY A 9 11.20 -9.04 8.90
C GLY A 9 9.68 -9.21 8.97
N LEU A 10 8.93 -8.93 7.90
CA LEU A 10 7.47 -9.11 7.81
C LEU A 10 7.06 -10.30 6.96
N ARG A 11 8.00 -10.97 6.26
CA ARG A 11 7.68 -12.10 5.36
C ARG A 11 7.04 -13.31 6.04
N TRP A 12 7.13 -13.41 7.37
CA TRP A 12 6.47 -14.46 8.17
C TRP A 12 4.99 -14.19 8.44
N LEU A 13 4.50 -12.97 8.17
CA LEU A 13 3.11 -12.60 8.37
C LEU A 13 2.19 -13.31 7.36
N SER A 14 0.96 -13.61 7.80
CA SER A 14 -0.08 -14.10 6.91
C SER A 14 -0.51 -13.02 5.90
N SER A 15 -1.13 -13.44 4.80
CA SER A 15 -1.69 -12.49 3.83
C SER A 15 -2.71 -11.53 4.46
N GLU A 16 -3.50 -12.00 5.42
CA GLU A 16 -4.46 -11.16 6.15
C GLU A 16 -3.76 -10.10 6.99
N GLN A 17 -2.70 -10.46 7.71
CA GLN A 17 -1.91 -9.53 8.50
C GLN A 17 -1.19 -8.48 7.63
N ILE A 18 -0.67 -8.89 6.47
CA ILE A 18 -0.05 -7.97 5.50
C ILE A 18 -1.09 -6.98 4.96
N VAL A 19 -2.27 -7.46 4.58
CA VAL A 19 -3.38 -6.61 4.10
C VAL A 19 -3.82 -5.64 5.19
N ASP A 20 -3.97 -6.10 6.42
CA ASP A 20 -4.35 -5.24 7.55
C ASP A 20 -3.29 -4.17 7.83
N LEU A 21 -2.01 -4.52 7.77
CA LEU A 21 -0.92 -3.56 7.93
C LEU A 21 -0.92 -2.53 6.80
N HIS A 22 -1.11 -2.95 5.55
CA HIS A 22 -1.22 -2.06 4.40
C HIS A 22 -2.31 -1.01 4.60
N PHE A 23 -3.51 -1.41 5.04
CA PHE A 23 -4.61 -0.47 5.29
C PHE A 23 -4.41 0.36 6.57
N LYS A 24 -3.80 -0.17 7.63
CA LYS A 24 -3.43 0.62 8.81
C LYS A 24 -2.46 1.75 8.46
N LEU A 25 -1.44 1.47 7.65
CA LEU A 25 -0.51 2.48 7.16
C LEU A 25 -1.24 3.53 6.32
N GLN A 26 -2.17 3.11 5.45
CA GLN A 26 -3.02 4.04 4.69
C GLN A 26 -3.77 5.02 5.61
N GLU A 27 -4.42 4.52 6.67
CA GLU A 27 -5.16 5.39 7.58
C GLU A 27 -4.23 6.33 8.35
N LYS A 28 -3.02 5.88 8.73
CA LYS A 28 -2.00 6.77 9.33
C LYS A 28 -1.54 7.88 8.37
N ILE A 29 -1.38 7.59 7.09
CA ILE A 29 -1.06 8.62 6.09
C ILE A 29 -2.18 9.67 6.06
N LYS A 30 -3.44 9.25 5.99
CA LYS A 30 -4.60 10.17 5.96
C LYS A 30 -4.68 11.03 7.22
N GLU A 31 -4.56 10.41 8.40
CA GLU A 31 -4.58 11.09 9.70
C GLU A 31 -3.51 12.20 9.75
N HIS A 32 -2.27 11.86 9.41
CA HIS A 32 -1.17 12.82 9.47
C HIS A 32 -1.23 13.87 8.35
N TYR A 33 -1.58 13.50 7.13
CA TYR A 33 -1.64 14.45 6.01
C TYR A 33 -2.77 15.49 6.18
N LYS A 34 -3.86 15.13 6.88
CA LYS A 34 -4.91 16.08 7.26
C LYS A 34 -4.36 17.20 8.15
N LEU A 35 -3.40 16.88 9.01
CA LEU A 35 -2.76 17.81 9.97
C LEU A 35 -1.40 18.36 9.47
N ARG A 36 -1.07 18.17 8.19
CA ARG A 36 0.25 18.46 7.60
C ARG A 36 0.80 19.87 7.83
N GLU A 37 -0.05 20.85 8.13
CA GLU A 37 0.34 22.25 8.36
C GLU A 37 0.75 22.52 9.83
N SER A 38 0.61 21.53 10.70
CA SER A 38 0.92 21.63 12.13
C SER A 38 2.04 20.66 12.51
N GLY A 39 3.02 21.18 13.26
CA GLY A 39 4.12 20.40 13.81
C GLY A 39 4.83 19.53 12.78
N ASN A 40 5.09 18.27 13.13
CA ASN A 40 5.84 17.32 12.30
C ASN A 40 4.93 16.34 11.53
N HIS A 41 3.67 16.72 11.30
CA HIS A 41 2.68 15.81 10.71
C HIS A 41 2.93 15.53 9.23
N LEU A 42 3.46 16.49 8.46
CA LEU A 42 3.81 16.25 7.06
C LEU A 42 4.91 15.19 6.93
N GLU A 43 5.96 15.29 7.73
CA GLU A 43 7.09 14.37 7.74
C GLU A 43 6.65 12.98 8.18
N ARG A 44 5.77 12.88 9.19
CA ARG A 44 5.16 11.59 9.58
C ARG A 44 4.32 10.99 8.44
N ALA A 45 3.52 11.80 7.74
CA ALA A 45 2.77 11.31 6.58
C ALA A 45 3.71 10.78 5.49
N ILE A 46 4.84 11.45 5.24
CA ILE A 46 5.87 10.98 4.31
C ILE A 46 6.47 9.65 4.78
N GLN A 47 6.83 9.53 6.07
CA GLN A 47 7.36 8.29 6.62
C GLN A 47 6.38 7.12 6.47
N PHE A 48 5.10 7.33 6.75
CA PHE A 48 4.08 6.30 6.54
C PHE A 48 3.87 5.97 5.07
N CYS A 49 3.96 6.95 4.16
CA CYS A 49 3.94 6.67 2.72
C CYS A 49 5.10 5.75 2.33
N GLU A 50 6.32 6.07 2.77
CA GLU A 50 7.52 5.29 2.47
C GLU A 50 7.44 3.86 3.06
N GLN A 51 6.86 3.70 4.25
CA GLN A 51 6.60 2.38 4.84
C GLN A 51 5.54 1.59 4.05
N GLN A 52 4.44 2.23 3.65
CA GLN A 52 3.40 1.56 2.86
C GLN A 52 3.95 1.13 1.49
N ILE A 53 4.78 1.97 0.87
CA ILE A 53 5.47 1.67 -0.40
C ILE A 53 6.48 0.54 -0.22
N ALA A 54 7.23 0.50 0.89
CA ALA A 54 8.13 -0.62 1.16
C ALA A 54 7.36 -1.94 1.26
N LEU A 55 6.18 -1.94 1.90
CA LEU A 55 5.31 -3.10 2.02
C LEU A 55 4.65 -3.52 0.69
N ALA A 56 4.68 -2.68 -0.34
CA ALA A 56 3.90 -2.84 -1.57
C ALA A 56 4.21 -4.15 -2.31
N GLU A 57 5.47 -4.62 -2.26
CA GLU A 57 5.88 -5.91 -2.86
C GLU A 57 5.17 -7.11 -2.23
N LEU A 58 4.85 -7.04 -0.94
CA LEU A 58 4.11 -8.10 -0.23
C LEU A 58 2.59 -7.90 -0.32
N ALA A 59 2.15 -6.63 -0.28
CA ALA A 59 0.74 -6.29 -0.17
C ALA A 59 -0.07 -6.69 -1.41
N LEU A 60 0.47 -6.56 -2.63
CA LEU A 60 -0.28 -6.88 -3.85
C LEU A 60 -0.63 -8.37 -3.92
N SER A 61 0.36 -9.23 -3.66
CA SER A 61 0.15 -10.68 -3.60
C SER A 61 -0.82 -11.05 -2.47
N ALA A 62 -0.69 -10.42 -1.30
CA ALA A 62 -1.55 -10.69 -0.17
C ALA A 62 -3.02 -10.29 -0.41
N LEU A 63 -3.26 -9.16 -1.12
CA LEU A 63 -4.59 -8.73 -1.54
C LEU A 63 -5.23 -9.73 -2.50
N ARG A 64 -4.46 -10.23 -3.48
CA ARG A 64 -4.94 -11.25 -4.42
C ARG A 64 -5.31 -12.55 -3.69
N THR A 65 -4.44 -13.05 -2.82
CA THR A 65 -4.72 -14.25 -2.00
C THR A 65 -5.98 -14.08 -1.15
N LYS A 66 -6.17 -12.89 -0.55
CA LYS A 66 -7.39 -12.60 0.24
C LYS A 66 -8.64 -12.62 -0.63
N HIS A 67 -8.60 -12.02 -1.81
CA HIS A 67 -9.71 -12.05 -2.77
C HIS A 67 -10.03 -13.47 -3.22
N ASP A 68 -9.03 -14.26 -3.63
CA ASP A 68 -9.23 -15.65 -4.07
C ASP A 68 -9.86 -16.50 -2.97
N ARG A 69 -9.43 -16.29 -1.72
CA ARG A 69 -10.02 -16.96 -0.54
C ARG A 69 -11.50 -16.57 -0.38
N GLN A 70 -11.83 -15.29 -0.47
CA GLN A 70 -13.20 -14.77 -0.36
C GLN A 70 -14.08 -15.29 -1.50
N ALA A 71 -13.54 -15.35 -2.72
CA ALA A 71 -14.25 -15.89 -3.88
C ALA A 71 -14.59 -17.36 -3.69
N LYS A 72 -13.62 -18.17 -3.24
CA LYS A 72 -13.82 -19.60 -2.94
C LYS A 72 -14.82 -19.81 -1.81
N GLU A 73 -14.74 -19.01 -0.74
CA GLU A 73 -15.67 -19.09 0.38
C GLU A 73 -17.11 -18.77 -0.07
N TYR A 74 -17.29 -17.73 -0.88
CA TYR A 74 -18.58 -17.38 -1.48
C TYR A 74 -19.14 -18.50 -2.36
N GLU A 75 -18.30 -19.09 -3.22
CA GLU A 75 -18.67 -20.22 -4.07
C GLU A 75 -19.11 -21.43 -3.26
N ASN A 76 -18.39 -21.77 -2.20
CA ASN A 76 -18.74 -22.87 -1.31
C ASN A 76 -20.09 -22.65 -0.58
N LEU A 77 -20.37 -21.41 -0.18
CA LEU A 77 -21.58 -21.06 0.56
C LEU A 77 -22.82 -20.92 -0.32
N THR A 78 -22.64 -20.47 -1.57
CA THR A 78 -23.76 -20.09 -2.45
C THR A 78 -23.95 -21.00 -3.66
N GLY A 79 -22.95 -21.83 -3.98
CA GLY A 79 -22.88 -22.60 -5.22
C GLY A 79 -22.71 -21.75 -6.48
N LYS A 80 -22.49 -20.43 -6.34
CA LYS A 80 -22.37 -19.48 -7.45
C LYS A 80 -20.96 -18.91 -7.51
N LYS A 81 -20.46 -18.71 -8.74
CA LYS A 81 -19.18 -18.04 -8.98
C LYS A 81 -19.18 -16.66 -8.32
N TYR A 82 -18.06 -16.29 -7.69
CA TYR A 82 -17.92 -14.95 -7.11
C TYR A 82 -18.09 -13.87 -8.19
N PRO A 83 -18.93 -12.85 -7.97
CA PRO A 83 -19.35 -11.94 -9.04
C PRO A 83 -18.30 -10.92 -9.45
N MET A 84 -17.20 -10.76 -8.71
CA MET A 84 -16.19 -9.74 -8.96
C MET A 84 -14.82 -10.34 -9.19
N GLU A 85 -14.20 -10.04 -10.33
CA GLU A 85 -12.79 -10.34 -10.56
C GLU A 85 -11.89 -9.49 -9.64
N PHE A 86 -10.68 -9.97 -9.41
CA PHE A 86 -9.71 -9.20 -8.65
C PHE A 86 -9.30 -7.95 -9.44
N TYR A 87 -9.30 -6.80 -8.75
CA TYR A 87 -8.81 -5.54 -9.28
C TYR A 87 -7.80 -4.92 -8.31
N GLU A 88 -6.68 -4.45 -8.83
CA GLU A 88 -5.65 -3.79 -8.04
C GLU A 88 -6.14 -2.43 -7.51
N PRO A 89 -6.31 -2.24 -6.18
CA PRO A 89 -6.75 -0.96 -5.68
C PRO A 89 -5.66 0.11 -5.82
N SER A 90 -6.08 1.37 -5.95
CA SER A 90 -5.16 2.51 -5.94
C SER A 90 -4.30 2.51 -4.66
N HIS A 91 -2.98 2.49 -4.81
CA HIS A 91 -2.05 2.53 -3.68
C HIS A 91 -1.90 3.95 -3.11
N HIS A 92 -2.49 4.21 -1.93
CA HIS A 92 -2.52 5.56 -1.35
C HIS A 92 -1.13 6.15 -1.08
N GLY A 93 -0.18 5.37 -0.56
CA GLY A 93 1.19 5.80 -0.28
C GLY A 93 1.92 6.34 -1.51
N TYR A 94 1.95 5.58 -2.61
CA TYR A 94 2.46 6.06 -3.90
C TYR A 94 1.78 7.36 -4.33
N ARG A 95 0.45 7.36 -4.42
CA ARG A 95 -0.32 8.54 -4.86
C ARG A 95 0.02 9.79 -4.03
N GLN A 96 -0.02 9.66 -2.71
CA GLN A 96 0.16 10.79 -1.80
C GLN A 96 1.60 11.28 -1.78
N LEU A 97 2.59 10.38 -1.81
CA LEU A 97 4.01 10.74 -1.82
C LEU A 97 4.40 11.41 -3.13
N ILE A 98 3.92 10.90 -4.27
CA ILE A 98 4.12 11.54 -5.58
C ILE A 98 3.57 12.97 -5.56
N VAL A 99 2.36 13.20 -5.03
CA VAL A 99 1.78 14.55 -4.90
C VAL A 99 2.67 15.45 -4.04
N ILE A 100 3.18 14.95 -2.92
CA ILE A 100 4.08 15.71 -2.03
C ILE A 100 5.38 16.06 -2.77
N MET A 101 6.00 15.12 -3.48
CA MET A 101 7.25 15.35 -4.21
C MET A 101 7.07 16.30 -5.38
N LYS A 102 5.93 16.24 -6.10
CA LYS A 102 5.56 17.24 -7.11
C LYS A 102 5.49 18.64 -6.52
N LYS A 103 4.85 18.81 -5.35
CA LYS A 103 4.80 20.12 -4.63
C LYS A 103 6.18 20.60 -4.19
N ARG A 104 7.07 19.68 -3.78
CA ARG A 104 8.47 19.97 -3.43
C ARG A 104 9.38 20.17 -4.65
N LYS A 105 8.84 20.09 -5.88
CA LYS A 105 9.60 20.14 -7.15
C LYS A 105 10.72 19.10 -7.23
N ASN A 106 10.61 17.99 -6.50
CA ASN A 106 11.57 16.89 -6.56
C ASN A 106 11.18 15.93 -7.69
N VAL A 107 11.50 16.31 -8.92
CA VAL A 107 11.13 15.56 -10.14
C VAL A 107 11.81 14.19 -10.18
N GLY A 108 13.07 14.09 -9.76
CA GLY A 108 13.79 12.80 -9.73
C GLY A 108 13.08 11.78 -8.86
N ARG A 109 12.68 12.16 -7.64
CA ARG A 109 11.94 11.27 -6.74
C ARG A 109 10.55 10.89 -7.27
N VAL A 110 9.90 11.77 -8.04
CA VAL A 110 8.61 11.46 -8.68
C VAL A 110 8.79 10.32 -9.69
N VAL A 111 9.79 10.42 -10.56
CA VAL A 111 10.09 9.40 -11.57
C VAL A 111 10.41 8.06 -10.91
N GLU A 112 11.29 8.06 -9.91
CA GLU A 112 11.63 6.84 -9.14
C GLU A 112 10.38 6.16 -8.55
N LEU A 113 9.44 6.94 -8.01
CA LEU A 113 8.22 6.42 -7.41
C LEU A 113 7.24 5.89 -8.46
N GLU A 114 7.09 6.57 -9.60
CA GLU A 114 6.23 6.14 -10.70
C GLU A 114 6.77 4.85 -11.34
N GLU A 115 8.07 4.76 -11.59
CA GLU A 115 8.73 3.55 -12.11
C GLU A 115 8.60 2.36 -11.15
N LYS A 116 8.85 2.58 -9.85
CA LYS A 116 8.73 1.52 -8.84
C LYS A 116 7.28 1.02 -8.72
N ARG A 117 6.32 1.94 -8.70
CA ARG A 117 4.88 1.61 -8.67
C ARG A 117 4.50 0.71 -9.84
N ASP A 118 4.92 1.07 -11.05
CA ASP A 118 4.59 0.34 -12.26
C ASP A 118 5.28 -1.03 -12.31
N ALA A 119 6.54 -1.11 -11.87
CA ALA A 119 7.30 -2.36 -11.77
C ALA A 119 6.70 -3.36 -10.75
N GLU A 120 6.13 -2.85 -9.66
CA GLU A 120 5.45 -3.66 -8.64
C GLU A 120 4.00 -4.01 -9.01
N GLY A 121 3.50 -3.55 -10.16
CA GLY A 121 2.16 -3.88 -10.66
C GLY A 121 1.03 -3.04 -10.05
N TRP A 122 1.34 -1.93 -9.37
CA TRP A 122 0.34 -0.99 -8.87
C TRP A 122 0.00 0.00 -9.99
N ARG A 123 -1.29 0.19 -10.31
CA ARG A 123 -1.74 1.13 -11.37
C ARG A 123 -2.89 2.00 -10.89
#